data_AF-I1KFH2-F1
#
_entry.id   AF-I1KFH2-F1
#
_cell.length_a   1.000
_cell.length_b   1.000
_cell.length_c   1.000
_cell.angle_alpha   90.00
_cell.angle_beta   90.00
_cell.angle_gamma   90.00
#
_symmetry.space_group_name_H-M   'P 1'
#
loop_
_entity.id
_entity.type
_entity.pdbx_description
1 polymer ?
#
loop_
_entity_poly.entity_id
_entity_poly.type
_entity_poly.pdbx_seq_one_letter_code
_entity_poly.pdbx_strand_id
1 'polypeptide(L)'
;MFNQTKPNSYPTFFIIINIIVNFNDNHFLFSSHRTQQPSSFLFPVLLCAAMGRGLGVVLVLLAVYCGLDPFQHSPIAHFPDFEVKRVDMPAWSEVPTDQDKHNLLQKSEIKFANQVQGPESIAFDPLGRGPYTGLADGTIVFWNGHSWLHFAYTSPNRSEICNPIASATPFSYVKNEHICGRPLGLRFDKKTGDLYIADAYFGLLKVGPEGGLATSLVTEAEGIPLRFTNDVDVDTEGNVYFTESSALYPRRNFLQLVFSGDDSGRVLKYNLATKETTVLVRNIQFPNGISLSKDGSFFVFCEGVVGRLRKYWLKGEKAGTSEILAILPGYPDNVRVNEDGDFWVALHSRRYMYAYYNGIYPKMRKIILKLPIPIKIHYLLQIGGRQHAAVIRYSPEGKLLQILEDSEGKVVKAVSEVEEKDGKLWMGSVLMPFVAVYNLK
;
A
#
# COMPACT_ATOMS: atom_id res chain seq x y z
N MET A 1 -3.45 -42.04 -20.36
CA MET A 1 -4.82 -41.97 -19.80
C MET A 1 -5.07 -40.54 -19.37
N PHE A 2 -5.88 -39.79 -20.13
CA PHE A 2 -6.19 -38.39 -19.86
C PHE A 2 -7.13 -38.30 -18.64
N ASN A 3 -6.57 -37.96 -17.47
CA ASN A 3 -7.36 -37.57 -16.30
C ASN A 3 -7.81 -36.11 -16.49
N GLN A 4 -9.01 -35.93 -17.04
CA GLN A 4 -9.69 -34.64 -17.08
C GLN A 4 -10.08 -34.23 -15.66
N THR A 5 -9.37 -33.26 -15.10
CA THR A 5 -9.77 -32.50 -13.92
C THR A 5 -11.04 -31.70 -14.24
N LYS A 6 -12.19 -32.13 -13.70
CA LYS A 6 -13.44 -31.34 -13.73
C LYS A 6 -13.23 -30.00 -13.02
N PRO A 7 -13.73 -28.88 -13.58
CA PRO A 7 -13.61 -27.58 -12.95
C PRO A 7 -14.55 -27.48 -11.75
N ASN A 8 -14.04 -26.89 -10.68
CA ASN A 8 -14.73 -26.60 -9.42
C ASN A 8 -16.10 -25.97 -9.68
N SER A 9 -17.14 -26.74 -9.37
CA SER A 9 -18.52 -26.27 -9.25
C SER A 9 -18.62 -25.29 -8.09
N TYR A 10 -18.75 -24.00 -8.40
CA TYR A 10 -19.04 -22.97 -7.42
C TYR A 10 -20.42 -23.23 -6.79
N PRO A 11 -20.54 -23.34 -5.46
CA PRO A 11 -21.81 -23.59 -4.81
C PRO A 11 -22.72 -22.36 -4.96
N THR A 12 -24.00 -22.64 -5.15
CA THR A 12 -25.12 -21.77 -5.54
C THR A 12 -25.41 -20.57 -4.61
N PHE A 13 -24.55 -20.27 -3.63
CA PHE A 13 -24.71 -19.16 -2.69
C PHE A 13 -24.21 -17.79 -3.20
N PHE A 14 -23.42 -17.77 -4.29
CA PHE A 14 -22.98 -16.50 -4.91
C PHE A 14 -24.12 -15.69 -5.57
N ILE A 15 -25.32 -16.26 -5.70
CA ILE A 15 -26.47 -15.57 -6.30
C ILE A 15 -27.04 -14.49 -5.36
N ILE A 16 -26.91 -14.63 -4.04
CA ILE A 16 -27.56 -13.69 -3.10
C ILE A 16 -26.88 -12.32 -3.07
N ILE A 17 -25.58 -12.23 -3.35
CA ILE A 17 -24.87 -10.93 -3.33
C ILE A 17 -25.05 -10.14 -4.65
N ASN A 18 -25.29 -10.81 -5.78
CA ASN A 18 -25.57 -10.12 -7.05
C ASN A 18 -26.98 -9.51 -7.14
N ILE A 19 -27.93 -9.91 -6.29
CA ILE A 19 -29.29 -9.36 -6.30
C ILE A 19 -29.35 -7.90 -5.81
N ILE A 20 -28.31 -7.41 -5.11
CA ILE A 20 -28.30 -6.01 -4.63
C ILE A 20 -27.77 -5.03 -5.68
N VAL A 21 -27.16 -5.49 -6.79
CA VAL A 21 -26.55 -4.59 -7.80
C VAL A 21 -27.35 -4.48 -9.10
N ASN A 22 -28.44 -5.22 -9.28
CA ASN A 22 -29.22 -5.21 -10.54
C ASN A 22 -30.69 -4.77 -10.38
N PHE A 23 -30.95 -3.84 -9.48
CA PHE A 23 -32.20 -3.06 -9.46
C PHE A 23 -31.97 -1.73 -10.19
N ASN A 24 -31.81 -1.78 -11.50
CA ASN A 24 -32.15 -0.69 -12.39
C ASN A 24 -32.63 -1.31 -13.70
N ASP A 25 -33.62 -0.66 -14.31
CA ASP A 25 -34.24 -1.01 -15.59
C ASP A 25 -35.28 -2.15 -15.53
N ASN A 26 -36.47 -1.82 -15.05
CA ASN A 26 -37.68 -2.21 -15.76
C ASN A 26 -38.80 -1.19 -15.51
N HIS A 27 -39.07 -0.41 -16.56
CA HIS A 27 -40.15 0.56 -16.65
C HIS A 27 -41.51 -0.09 -16.39
N PHE A 28 -42.23 0.46 -15.43
CA PHE A 28 -43.65 0.16 -15.17
C PHE A 28 -44.51 0.65 -16.35
N LEU A 29 -45.05 -0.27 -17.14
CA LEU A 29 -46.19 -0.02 -18.02
C LEU A 29 -47.45 -0.62 -17.39
N PHE A 30 -48.26 0.25 -16.76
CA PHE A 30 -49.61 -0.07 -16.31
C PHE A 30 -50.52 -0.22 -17.53
N SER A 31 -51.01 -1.43 -17.79
CA SER A 31 -52.18 -1.64 -18.65
C SER A 31 -53.27 -2.30 -17.82
N SER A 32 -54.36 -1.56 -17.64
CA SER A 32 -55.55 -1.98 -16.92
C SER A 32 -56.42 -2.86 -17.82
N HIS A 33 -56.63 -4.11 -17.46
CA HIS A 33 -57.83 -4.84 -17.89
C HIS A 33 -58.56 -5.42 -16.67
N ARG A 34 -59.77 -4.90 -16.51
CA ARG A 34 -60.79 -5.21 -15.52
C ARG A 34 -61.65 -6.35 -16.10
N THR A 35 -61.91 -7.41 -15.32
CA THR A 35 -63.24 -7.97 -14.96
C THR A 35 -63.23 -9.48 -14.63
N GLN A 36 -63.75 -9.81 -13.43
CA GLN A 36 -64.51 -11.03 -13.02
C GLN A 36 -63.76 -12.38 -13.00
N GLN A 37 -63.77 -13.26 -11.97
CA GLN A 37 -64.67 -13.54 -10.83
C GLN A 37 -63.90 -14.38 -9.75
N PRO A 38 -64.44 -14.62 -8.53
CA PRO A 38 -63.67 -15.01 -7.34
C PRO A 38 -63.80 -16.50 -6.92
N SER A 39 -62.72 -17.10 -6.43
CA SER A 39 -62.71 -18.11 -5.33
C SER A 39 -61.32 -18.77 -5.17
N SER A 40 -60.46 -18.23 -4.31
CA SER A 40 -59.32 -18.97 -3.67
C SER A 40 -58.50 -18.05 -2.73
N PHE A 41 -59.13 -17.47 -1.70
CA PHE A 41 -58.45 -16.59 -0.75
C PHE A 41 -57.73 -17.30 0.42
N LEU A 42 -57.54 -18.63 0.38
CA LEU A 42 -56.86 -19.37 1.46
C LEU A 42 -55.41 -19.79 1.16
N PHE A 43 -54.89 -19.54 -0.04
CA PHE A 43 -53.49 -19.83 -0.38
C PHE A 43 -52.44 -18.77 0.05
N PRO A 44 -52.73 -17.46 0.17
CA PRO A 44 -51.69 -16.48 0.48
C PRO A 44 -51.13 -16.57 1.92
N VAL A 45 -51.94 -16.97 2.91
CA VAL A 45 -51.52 -16.93 4.33
C VAL A 45 -50.53 -18.06 4.67
N LEU A 46 -50.72 -19.26 4.09
CA LEU A 46 -49.79 -20.37 4.26
C LEU A 46 -48.44 -20.13 3.56
N LEU A 47 -48.44 -19.46 2.40
CA LEU A 47 -47.19 -19.06 1.75
C LEU A 47 -46.43 -18.02 2.58
N CYS A 48 -47.09 -16.99 3.12
CA CYS A 48 -46.42 -16.01 4.00
C CYS A 48 -45.85 -16.66 5.28
N ALA A 49 -46.57 -17.59 5.91
CA ALA A 49 -46.07 -18.30 7.08
C ALA A 49 -44.91 -19.25 6.74
N ALA A 50 -44.97 -19.95 5.60
CA ALA A 50 -43.89 -20.80 5.13
C ALA A 50 -42.65 -19.98 4.70
N MET A 51 -42.85 -18.83 4.05
CA MET A 51 -41.79 -17.87 3.71
C MET A 51 -41.14 -17.29 4.97
N GLY A 52 -41.94 -16.96 6.00
CA GLY A 52 -41.43 -16.51 7.29
C GLY A 52 -40.58 -17.58 8.00
N ARG A 53 -41.03 -18.84 7.99
CA ARG A 53 -40.25 -19.97 8.53
C ARG A 53 -38.95 -20.19 7.73
N GLY A 54 -39.02 -20.14 6.40
CA GLY A 54 -37.85 -20.27 5.53
C GLY A 54 -36.83 -19.17 5.77
N LEU A 55 -37.27 -17.91 5.88
CA LEU A 55 -36.40 -16.77 6.17
C LEU A 55 -35.74 -16.90 7.55
N GLY A 56 -36.49 -17.33 8.57
CA GLY A 56 -35.94 -17.57 9.91
C GLY A 56 -34.82 -18.61 9.91
N VAL A 57 -35.00 -19.73 9.20
CA VAL A 57 -33.95 -20.76 9.08
C VAL A 57 -32.72 -20.21 8.36
N VAL A 58 -32.89 -19.45 7.27
CA VAL A 58 -31.78 -18.83 6.55
C VAL A 58 -31.00 -17.85 7.42
N LEU A 59 -31.68 -17.03 8.22
CA LEU A 59 -31.03 -16.08 9.14
C LEU A 59 -30.24 -16.79 10.24
N VAL A 60 -30.76 -17.89 10.81
CA VAL A 60 -30.05 -18.70 11.79
C VAL A 60 -28.81 -19.34 11.16
N LEU A 61 -28.92 -19.94 9.97
CA LEU A 61 -27.78 -20.53 9.27
C LEU A 61 -26.71 -19.47 8.94
N LEU A 62 -27.13 -18.27 8.53
CA LEU A 62 -26.21 -17.15 8.27
C LEU A 62 -25.52 -16.69 9.57
N ALA A 63 -26.25 -16.57 10.68
CA ALA A 63 -25.67 -16.22 11.97
C ALA A 63 -24.66 -17.27 12.45
N VAL A 64 -24.98 -18.56 12.29
CA VAL A 64 -24.07 -19.67 12.58
C VAL A 64 -22.83 -19.59 11.70
N TYR A 65 -22.97 -19.36 10.40
CA TYR A 65 -21.84 -19.18 9.48
C TYR A 65 -20.96 -17.99 9.88
N CYS A 66 -21.56 -16.84 10.20
CA CYS A 66 -20.84 -15.65 10.64
C CYS A 66 -20.15 -15.83 11.99
N GLY A 67 -20.73 -16.63 12.89
CA GLY A 67 -20.14 -16.91 14.20
C GLY A 67 -19.02 -17.95 14.17
N LEU A 68 -19.12 -18.95 13.29
CA LEU A 68 -18.15 -20.04 13.20
C LEU A 68 -17.01 -19.78 12.21
N ASP A 69 -17.27 -19.00 11.15
CA ASP A 69 -16.35 -18.79 10.02
C ASP A 69 -15.61 -20.07 9.61
N PRO A 70 -16.33 -21.14 9.20
CA PRO A 70 -15.76 -22.46 9.03
C PRO A 70 -14.68 -22.54 7.94
N PHE A 71 -14.61 -21.53 7.06
CA PHE A 71 -13.62 -21.42 5.99
C PHE A 71 -12.55 -20.35 6.28
N GLN A 72 -12.56 -19.76 7.47
CA GLN A 72 -11.59 -18.75 7.91
C GLN A 72 -11.47 -17.58 6.92
N HIS A 73 -12.61 -17.13 6.38
CA HIS A 73 -12.66 -16.03 5.43
C HIS A 73 -12.41 -14.67 6.08
N SER A 74 -12.61 -14.55 7.40
CA SER A 74 -12.29 -13.34 8.13
C SER A 74 -10.82 -12.96 7.94
N PRO A 75 -10.51 -11.67 7.65
CA PRO A 75 -9.13 -11.20 7.54
C PRO A 75 -8.29 -11.35 8.83
N ILE A 76 -8.94 -11.64 9.95
CA ILE A 76 -8.32 -11.79 11.27
C ILE A 76 -8.50 -13.20 11.86
N ALA A 77 -8.96 -14.18 11.08
CA ALA A 77 -9.17 -15.55 11.55
C ALA A 77 -7.90 -16.21 12.14
N HIS A 78 -6.73 -15.85 11.61
CA HIS A 78 -5.42 -16.33 12.08
C HIS A 78 -4.73 -15.38 13.08
N PHE A 79 -5.47 -14.41 13.64
CA PHE A 79 -4.97 -13.42 14.58
C PHE A 79 -5.87 -13.40 15.82
N PRO A 80 -5.78 -14.40 16.72
CA PRO A 80 -6.65 -14.49 17.90
C PRO A 80 -6.52 -13.27 18.82
N ASP A 81 -5.31 -12.71 18.93
CA ASP A 81 -5.00 -11.53 19.74
C ASP A 81 -5.10 -10.21 18.92
N PHE A 82 -5.92 -10.19 17.88
CA PHE A 82 -6.06 -9.02 17.02
C PHE A 82 -6.69 -7.84 17.77
N GLU A 83 -5.88 -6.83 18.05
CA GLU A 83 -6.30 -5.60 18.69
C GLU A 83 -6.48 -4.45 17.70
N VAL A 84 -7.46 -3.59 17.99
CA VAL A 84 -7.81 -2.45 17.15
C VAL A 84 -7.58 -1.15 17.92
N LYS A 85 -6.85 -0.23 17.28
CA LYS A 85 -6.58 1.11 17.79
C LYS A 85 -7.27 2.14 16.92
N ARG A 86 -7.73 3.23 17.54
CA ARG A 86 -8.28 4.36 16.80
C ARG A 86 -7.20 4.95 15.91
N VAL A 87 -7.54 5.26 14.65
CA VAL A 87 -6.65 6.02 13.78
C VAL A 87 -6.86 7.50 14.04
N ASP A 88 -5.77 8.24 14.26
CA ASP A 88 -5.79 9.69 14.50
C ASP A 88 -5.97 10.48 13.19
N MET A 89 -7.05 10.16 12.46
CA MET A 89 -7.36 10.81 11.19
C MET A 89 -7.76 12.27 11.40
N PRO A 90 -7.36 13.18 10.49
CA PRO A 90 -7.89 14.55 10.48
C PRO A 90 -9.40 14.54 10.28
N ALA A 91 -10.09 15.62 10.64
CA ALA A 91 -11.51 15.71 10.36
C ALA A 91 -11.75 15.66 8.84
N TRP A 92 -12.84 15.01 8.42
CA TRP A 92 -13.15 14.87 6.99
C TRP A 92 -13.21 16.22 6.26
N SER A 93 -13.63 17.29 6.95
CA SER A 93 -13.66 18.66 6.41
C SER A 93 -12.29 19.28 6.13
N GLU A 94 -11.22 18.75 6.74
CA GLU A 94 -9.84 19.21 6.53
C GLU A 94 -9.14 18.49 5.37
N VAL A 95 -9.75 17.44 4.84
CA VAL A 95 -9.19 16.66 3.73
C VAL A 95 -9.30 17.46 2.43
N PRO A 96 -8.19 17.70 1.70
CA PRO A 96 -8.24 18.38 0.41
C PRO A 96 -9.18 17.68 -0.58
N THR A 97 -9.98 18.46 -1.30
CA THR A 97 -10.93 17.94 -2.29
C THR A 97 -10.39 18.00 -3.72
N ASP A 98 -9.24 18.64 -3.91
CA ASP A 98 -8.53 18.80 -5.18
C ASP A 98 -8.41 17.46 -5.92
N GLN A 99 -8.62 17.49 -7.23
CA GLN A 99 -8.63 16.32 -8.13
C GLN A 99 -8.02 16.71 -9.47
N ASP A 100 -7.37 15.75 -10.13
CA ASP A 100 -6.96 15.89 -11.52
C ASP A 100 -8.14 15.55 -12.44
N LYS A 101 -8.84 16.60 -12.88
CA LYS A 101 -10.00 16.49 -13.78
C LYS A 101 -9.64 15.92 -15.16
N HIS A 102 -8.37 15.90 -15.54
CA HIS A 102 -7.92 15.49 -16.87
C HIS A 102 -7.33 14.08 -16.90
N ASN A 103 -7.23 13.41 -15.74
CA ASN A 103 -6.59 12.10 -15.59
C ASN A 103 -5.22 12.06 -16.31
N LEU A 104 -4.37 13.05 -16.04
CA LEU A 104 -3.11 13.28 -16.75
C LEU A 104 -2.17 12.08 -16.69
N LEU A 105 -2.22 11.23 -15.65
CA LEU A 105 -1.41 10.01 -15.61
C LEU A 105 -1.80 9.00 -16.70
N GLN A 106 -2.97 9.11 -17.32
CA GLN A 106 -3.32 8.31 -18.52
C GLN A 106 -2.44 8.64 -19.73
N LYS A 107 -1.70 9.76 -19.71
CA LYS A 107 -0.70 10.11 -20.74
C LYS A 107 0.68 9.50 -20.49
N SER A 108 0.84 8.70 -19.43
CA SER A 108 2.11 8.06 -19.09
C SER A 108 2.47 6.94 -20.08
N GLU A 109 3.76 6.79 -20.34
CA GLU A 109 4.32 5.63 -21.05
C GLU A 109 4.54 4.49 -20.05
N ILE A 110 4.00 3.30 -20.32
CA ILE A 110 4.31 2.10 -19.54
C ILE A 110 5.61 1.47 -20.08
N LYS A 111 6.65 1.48 -19.25
CA LYS A 111 7.97 0.91 -19.58
C LYS A 111 8.19 -0.40 -18.84
N PHE A 112 8.97 -1.29 -19.48
CA PHE A 112 9.46 -2.53 -18.87
C PHE A 112 8.34 -3.50 -18.42
N ALA A 113 7.22 -3.53 -19.14
CA ALA A 113 6.09 -4.39 -18.81
C ALA A 113 6.50 -5.86 -18.70
N ASN A 114 6.20 -6.47 -17.55
CA ASN A 114 6.53 -7.84 -17.16
C ASN A 114 8.05 -8.15 -17.09
N GLN A 115 8.92 -7.13 -17.11
CA GLN A 115 10.36 -7.30 -16.95
C GLN A 115 10.82 -7.06 -15.50
N VAL A 116 10.07 -6.26 -14.74
CA VAL A 116 10.31 -5.96 -13.32
C VAL A 116 9.04 -6.23 -12.54
N GLN A 117 9.15 -6.91 -11.39
CA GLN A 117 7.99 -7.22 -10.56
C GLN A 117 7.99 -6.38 -9.28
N GLY A 118 6.98 -5.52 -9.15
CA GLY A 118 6.78 -4.69 -7.97
C GLY A 118 7.90 -3.68 -7.70
N PRO A 119 8.38 -2.91 -8.70
CA PRO A 119 9.41 -1.90 -8.50
C PRO A 119 8.88 -0.81 -7.55
N GLU A 120 9.22 -0.89 -6.27
CA GLU A 120 8.54 -0.10 -5.23
C GLU A 120 9.28 1.19 -4.88
N SER A 121 10.59 1.25 -5.10
CA SER A 121 11.36 2.50 -5.16
C SER A 121 12.13 2.62 -6.48
N ILE A 122 12.38 3.86 -6.89
CA ILE A 122 13.13 4.25 -8.07
C ILE A 122 14.26 5.17 -7.62
N ALA A 123 15.49 4.82 -8.00
CA ALA A 123 16.66 5.63 -7.70
C ALA A 123 17.56 5.78 -8.93
N PHE A 124 18.36 6.85 -8.96
CA PHE A 124 19.40 7.06 -9.95
C PHE A 124 20.72 7.23 -9.20
N ASP A 125 21.78 6.65 -9.73
CA ASP A 125 23.09 6.76 -9.10
C ASP A 125 23.70 8.16 -9.32
N PRO A 126 24.79 8.51 -8.62
CA PRO A 126 25.41 9.84 -8.73
C PRO A 126 25.94 10.19 -10.13
N LEU A 127 26.12 9.20 -11.01
CA LEU A 127 26.50 9.40 -12.41
C LEU A 127 25.28 9.59 -13.32
N GLY A 128 24.06 9.56 -12.76
CA GLY A 128 22.80 9.67 -13.49
C GLY A 128 22.37 8.38 -14.18
N ARG A 129 23.02 7.24 -13.91
CA ARG A 129 22.61 5.95 -14.49
C ARG A 129 21.37 5.43 -13.76
N GLY A 130 20.54 4.69 -14.47
CA GLY A 130 19.33 4.09 -13.92
C GLY A 130 18.15 4.08 -14.91
N PRO A 131 16.92 3.86 -14.41
CA PRO A 131 16.58 3.71 -12.99
C PRO A 131 17.13 2.42 -12.36
N TYR A 132 17.43 2.48 -11.06
CA TYR A 132 17.60 1.34 -10.15
C TYR A 132 16.27 1.07 -9.46
N THR A 133 15.95 -0.20 -9.22
CA THR A 133 14.73 -0.58 -8.49
C THR A 133 14.85 -1.93 -7.79
N GLY A 134 14.18 -2.04 -6.65
CA GLY A 134 14.05 -3.27 -5.88
C GLY A 134 12.86 -4.10 -6.35
N LEU A 135 13.07 -5.40 -6.55
CA LEU A 135 12.06 -6.31 -7.06
C LEU A 135 11.48 -7.21 -5.96
N ALA A 136 10.30 -7.77 -6.25
CA ALA A 136 9.57 -8.67 -5.35
C ALA A 136 10.33 -9.96 -4.99
N ASP A 137 11.37 -10.32 -5.75
CA ASP A 137 12.19 -11.49 -5.53
C ASP A 137 13.46 -11.21 -4.68
N GLY A 138 13.61 -9.98 -4.17
CA GLY A 138 14.74 -9.57 -3.33
C GLY A 138 15.98 -9.07 -4.07
N THR A 139 15.93 -8.98 -5.40
CA THR A 139 17.01 -8.35 -6.18
C THR A 139 16.83 -6.85 -6.32
N ILE A 140 17.94 -6.16 -6.55
CA ILE A 140 18.00 -4.80 -7.06
C ILE A 140 18.59 -4.87 -8.46
N VAL A 141 17.87 -4.31 -9.43
CA VAL A 141 18.29 -4.25 -10.83
C VAL A 141 18.44 -2.80 -11.27
N PHE A 142 19.21 -2.55 -12.31
CA PHE A 142 19.28 -1.23 -12.94
C PHE A 142 19.21 -1.30 -14.45
N TRP A 143 18.65 -0.26 -15.06
CA TRP A 143 18.57 -0.13 -16.50
C TRP A 143 19.81 0.59 -17.05
N ASN A 144 20.53 -0.05 -17.97
CA ASN A 144 21.75 0.52 -18.56
C ASN A 144 21.51 1.29 -19.89
N GLY A 145 20.25 1.49 -20.28
CA GLY A 145 19.87 2.03 -21.58
C GLY A 145 19.34 0.98 -22.57
N HIS A 146 19.75 -0.29 -22.43
CA HIS A 146 19.43 -1.39 -23.35
C HIS A 146 18.77 -2.59 -22.68
N SER A 147 19.20 -2.93 -21.45
CA SER A 147 18.69 -4.07 -20.70
C SER A 147 18.75 -3.82 -19.19
N TRP A 148 17.95 -4.60 -18.45
CA TRP A 148 18.10 -4.71 -17.01
C TRP A 148 19.34 -5.53 -16.67
N LEU A 149 20.15 -5.03 -15.76
CA LEU A 149 21.29 -5.73 -15.18
C LEU A 149 21.05 -5.96 -13.69
N HIS A 150 21.44 -7.13 -13.20
CA HIS A 150 21.49 -7.38 -11.77
C HIS A 150 22.56 -6.50 -11.14
N PHE A 151 22.17 -5.72 -10.14
CA PHE A 151 23.08 -4.87 -9.37
C PHE A 151 23.38 -5.50 -8.02
N ALA A 152 22.35 -5.78 -7.22
CA ALA A 152 22.51 -6.28 -5.86
C ALA A 152 21.39 -7.24 -5.46
N TYR A 153 21.55 -7.88 -4.29
CA TYR A 153 20.52 -8.68 -3.65
C TYR A 153 20.67 -8.60 -2.13
N THR A 154 19.56 -8.74 -1.41
CA THR A 154 19.53 -8.50 0.05
C THR A 154 19.70 -9.76 0.88
N SER A 155 19.25 -10.92 0.38
CA SER A 155 19.35 -12.19 1.12
C SER A 155 20.68 -12.91 0.90
N PRO A 156 21.46 -13.20 1.95
CA PRO A 156 22.66 -14.04 1.84
C PRO A 156 22.32 -15.51 1.55
N ASN A 157 21.12 -15.97 1.91
CA ASN A 157 20.67 -17.36 1.77
C ASN A 157 19.72 -17.54 0.58
N ARG A 158 19.94 -16.76 -0.49
CA ARG A 158 19.14 -16.85 -1.71
C ARG A 158 19.28 -18.24 -2.34
N SER A 159 18.15 -18.84 -2.70
CA SER A 159 18.08 -20.12 -3.40
C SER A 159 17.07 -20.07 -4.55
N GLU A 160 16.85 -21.21 -5.20
CA GLU A 160 15.93 -21.34 -6.33
C GLU A 160 14.49 -20.90 -6.02
N ILE A 161 14.09 -20.91 -4.74
CA ILE A 161 12.76 -20.43 -4.31
C ILE A 161 12.56 -18.92 -4.54
N CYS A 162 13.66 -18.18 -4.75
CA CYS A 162 13.71 -16.76 -5.02
C CYS A 162 13.91 -16.47 -6.51
N ASN A 163 13.94 -17.48 -7.38
CA ASN A 163 14.10 -17.25 -8.81
C ASN A 163 12.88 -16.50 -9.39
N PRO A 164 13.09 -15.69 -10.43
CA PRO A 164 12.00 -15.06 -11.14
C PRO A 164 10.96 -16.07 -11.64
N ILE A 165 9.69 -15.74 -11.43
CA ILE A 165 8.52 -16.51 -11.84
C ILE A 165 7.97 -15.89 -13.13
N ALA A 166 7.92 -16.67 -14.21
CA ALA A 166 7.52 -16.19 -15.54
C ALA A 166 6.11 -15.56 -15.61
N SER A 167 5.16 -16.10 -14.85
CA SER A 167 3.79 -15.58 -14.75
C SER A 167 3.50 -15.07 -13.34
N ALA A 168 4.42 -14.25 -12.81
CA ALA A 168 4.26 -13.65 -11.50
C ALA A 168 2.98 -12.78 -11.44
N THR A 169 2.28 -12.92 -10.32
CA THR A 169 1.25 -11.98 -9.88
C THR A 169 1.86 -11.05 -8.83
N PRO A 170 1.20 -9.93 -8.48
CA PRO A 170 1.67 -9.04 -7.41
C PRO A 170 1.90 -9.73 -6.06
N PHE A 171 1.30 -10.91 -5.84
CA PHE A 171 1.39 -11.65 -4.59
C PHE A 171 2.22 -12.94 -4.69
N SER A 172 2.80 -13.25 -5.86
CA SER A 172 3.50 -14.53 -6.08
C SER A 172 4.72 -14.74 -5.18
N TYR A 173 5.39 -13.66 -4.76
CA TYR A 173 6.59 -13.74 -3.93
C TYR A 173 6.31 -13.61 -2.43
N VAL A 174 5.13 -13.12 -2.03
CA VAL A 174 4.79 -12.76 -0.63
C VAL A 174 5.07 -13.88 0.37
N LYS A 175 4.87 -15.14 -0.04
CA LYS A 175 5.14 -16.31 0.80
C LYS A 175 6.62 -16.40 1.22
N ASN A 176 7.54 -16.08 0.31
CA ASN A 176 8.98 -16.30 0.46
C ASN A 176 9.78 -15.00 0.64
N GLU A 177 9.14 -13.82 0.66
CA GLU A 177 9.85 -12.53 0.84
C GLU A 177 10.75 -12.53 2.09
N HIS A 178 10.34 -13.16 3.20
CA HIS A 178 11.15 -13.29 4.42
C HIS A 178 12.44 -14.12 4.26
N ILE A 179 12.57 -14.87 3.16
CA ILE A 179 13.79 -15.62 2.81
C ILE A 179 14.54 -14.90 1.69
N CYS A 180 13.84 -14.38 0.70
CA CYS A 180 14.41 -13.80 -0.50
C CYS A 180 14.81 -12.33 -0.34
N GLY A 181 14.15 -11.63 0.58
CA GLY A 181 14.23 -10.20 0.75
C GLY A 181 13.11 -9.48 0.00
N ARG A 182 12.88 -8.24 0.41
CA ARG A 182 12.00 -7.33 -0.29
C ARG A 182 12.54 -5.91 -0.12
N PRO A 183 13.49 -5.50 -0.98
CA PRO A 183 13.97 -4.12 -1.00
C PRO A 183 12.82 -3.21 -1.39
N LEU A 184 12.50 -2.29 -0.50
CA LEU A 184 11.44 -1.30 -0.67
C LEU A 184 12.07 0.05 -0.98
N GLY A 185 12.63 0.73 0.02
CA GLY A 185 13.35 1.99 -0.18
C GLY A 185 14.78 1.82 -0.68
N LEU A 186 15.18 2.67 -1.62
CA LEU A 186 16.52 2.74 -2.20
C LEU A 186 17.03 4.17 -2.23
N ARG A 187 18.20 4.44 -1.62
CA ARG A 187 18.86 5.74 -1.71
C ARG A 187 20.37 5.66 -1.81
N PHE A 188 20.90 6.39 -2.80
CA PHE A 188 22.33 6.53 -3.00
C PHE A 188 22.89 7.66 -2.13
N ASP A 189 24.01 7.38 -1.47
CA ASP A 189 24.91 8.44 -1.01
C ASP A 189 25.56 9.10 -2.24
N LYS A 190 25.29 10.40 -2.41
CA LYS A 190 25.76 11.17 -3.57
C LYS A 190 27.28 11.32 -3.63
N LYS A 191 27.97 11.16 -2.50
CA LYS A 191 29.42 11.33 -2.39
C LYS A 191 30.15 10.01 -2.61
N THR A 192 29.70 8.92 -1.99
CA THR A 192 30.39 7.62 -2.06
C THR A 192 29.88 6.73 -3.19
N GLY A 193 28.64 6.93 -3.63
CA GLY A 193 27.95 6.02 -4.56
C GLY A 193 27.45 4.73 -3.89
N ASP A 194 27.53 4.64 -2.56
CA ASP A 194 26.92 3.54 -1.82
C ASP A 194 25.40 3.60 -1.92
N LEU A 195 24.77 2.45 -2.11
CA LEU A 195 23.33 2.30 -2.08
C LEU A 195 22.87 1.80 -0.71
N TYR A 196 22.08 2.61 -0.01
CA TYR A 196 21.32 2.21 1.17
C TYR A 196 19.98 1.61 0.77
N ILE A 197 19.62 0.54 1.45
CA ILE A 197 18.45 -0.28 1.14
C ILE A 197 17.64 -0.47 2.42
N ALA A 198 16.38 -0.08 2.40
CA ALA A 198 15.39 -0.51 3.37
C ALA A 198 14.75 -1.81 2.87
N ASP A 199 15.15 -2.95 3.45
CA ASP A 199 14.52 -4.23 3.16
C ASP A 199 13.46 -4.55 4.20
N ALA A 200 12.26 -4.92 3.73
CA ALA A 200 11.12 -5.17 4.58
C ALA A 200 11.33 -6.25 5.65
N TYR A 201 12.27 -7.18 5.43
CA TYR A 201 12.55 -8.30 6.33
C TYR A 201 13.97 -8.29 6.88
N PHE A 202 14.93 -7.71 6.16
CA PHE A 202 16.34 -7.70 6.55
C PHE A 202 16.84 -6.40 7.18
N GLY A 203 15.97 -5.41 7.36
CA GLY A 203 16.34 -4.17 8.06
C GLY A 203 16.97 -3.14 7.14
N LEU A 204 17.89 -2.35 7.70
CA LEU A 204 18.71 -1.41 6.93
C LEU A 204 19.97 -2.13 6.42
N LEU A 205 20.19 -2.08 5.11
CA LEU A 205 21.34 -2.66 4.44
C LEU A 205 22.08 -1.61 3.61
N LYS A 206 23.30 -1.96 3.19
CA LYS A 206 24.14 -1.15 2.30
C LYS A 206 24.87 -2.02 1.28
N VAL A 207 25.04 -1.54 0.06
CA VAL A 207 25.94 -2.14 -0.93
C VAL A 207 26.78 -1.05 -1.60
N GLY A 208 28.03 -1.36 -1.96
CA GLY A 208 28.92 -0.44 -2.65
C GLY A 208 28.53 -0.20 -4.11
N PRO A 209 29.18 0.76 -4.80
CA PRO A 209 28.90 1.11 -6.20
C PRO A 209 29.16 -0.03 -7.20
N GLU A 210 29.90 -1.07 -6.79
CA GLU A 210 30.14 -2.30 -7.55
C GLU A 210 28.98 -3.31 -7.49
N GLY A 211 28.02 -3.14 -6.58
CA GLY A 211 26.91 -4.07 -6.38
C GLY A 211 27.28 -5.34 -5.61
N GLY A 212 26.44 -6.38 -5.70
CA GLY A 212 26.62 -7.67 -5.02
C GLY A 212 25.69 -7.90 -3.82
N LEU A 213 26.15 -8.68 -2.84
CA LEU A 213 25.39 -8.95 -1.62
C LEU A 213 25.40 -7.70 -0.73
N ALA A 214 24.21 -7.20 -0.39
CA ALA A 214 24.09 -6.09 0.54
C ALA A 214 24.53 -6.51 1.95
N THR A 215 25.33 -5.66 2.60
CA THR A 215 25.78 -5.81 3.97
C THR A 215 24.72 -5.30 4.93
N SER A 216 24.42 -6.07 5.98
CA SER A 216 23.48 -5.64 7.02
C SER A 216 24.08 -4.58 7.94
N LEU A 217 23.32 -3.52 8.20
CA LEU A 217 23.68 -2.43 9.10
C LEU A 217 22.84 -2.45 10.37
N VAL A 218 21.52 -2.58 10.24
CA VAL A 218 20.59 -2.55 11.37
C VAL A 218 19.51 -3.60 11.20
N THR A 219 19.38 -4.51 12.17
CA THR A 219 18.32 -5.52 12.24
C THR A 219 17.40 -5.34 13.45
N GLU A 220 17.78 -4.49 14.40
CA GLU A 220 17.01 -4.17 15.59
C GLU A 220 17.31 -2.76 16.08
N ALA A 221 16.40 -2.22 16.88
CA ALA A 221 16.61 -0.98 17.60
C ALA A 221 15.99 -1.09 18.99
N GLU A 222 16.78 -0.75 20.01
CA GLU A 222 16.38 -0.82 21.42
C GLU A 222 15.95 -2.24 21.85
N GLY A 223 16.65 -3.26 21.35
CA GLY A 223 16.35 -4.67 21.62
C GLY A 223 15.07 -5.19 20.96
N ILE A 224 14.43 -4.40 20.08
CA ILE A 224 13.26 -4.80 19.31
C ILE A 224 13.69 -5.04 17.86
N PRO A 225 13.60 -6.29 17.36
CA PRO A 225 13.88 -6.62 15.97
C PRO A 225 13.02 -5.82 15.00
N LEU A 226 13.61 -5.35 13.91
CA LEU A 226 12.90 -4.71 12.81
C LEU A 226 12.02 -5.74 12.11
N ARG A 227 10.73 -5.42 11.89
CA ARG A 227 9.79 -6.34 11.23
C ARG A 227 9.29 -5.89 9.87
N PHE A 228 9.25 -4.59 9.64
CA PHE A 228 8.76 -4.00 8.40
C PHE A 228 9.44 -2.66 8.14
N THR A 229 10.73 -2.71 7.80
CA THR A 229 11.46 -1.54 7.28
C THR A 229 10.90 -1.15 5.92
N ASN A 230 10.72 0.14 5.66
CA ASN A 230 10.02 0.55 4.45
C ASN A 230 10.90 1.43 3.57
N ASP A 231 11.23 2.63 4.03
CA ASP A 231 11.96 3.58 3.21
C ASP A 231 13.18 4.17 3.93
N VAL A 232 14.09 4.77 3.17
CA VAL A 232 15.38 5.28 3.66
C VAL A 232 15.76 6.57 2.94
N ASP A 233 16.48 7.47 3.63
CA ASP A 233 17.22 8.58 3.04
C ASP A 233 18.54 8.83 3.80
N VAL A 234 19.52 9.45 3.15
CA VAL A 234 20.88 9.64 3.69
C VAL A 234 21.34 11.08 3.55
N ASP A 235 21.83 11.66 4.64
CA ASP A 235 22.37 13.02 4.63
C ASP A 235 23.88 13.05 4.27
N THR A 236 24.39 14.25 4.01
CA THR A 236 25.80 14.47 3.64
C THR A 236 26.78 14.26 4.79
N GLU A 237 26.28 14.13 6.03
CA GLU A 237 27.06 13.88 7.24
C GLU A 237 27.20 12.37 7.52
N GLY A 238 26.59 11.52 6.69
CA GLY A 238 26.63 10.07 6.84
C GLY A 238 25.65 9.55 7.88
N ASN A 239 24.57 10.28 8.16
CA ASN A 239 23.43 9.74 8.90
C ASN A 239 22.41 9.17 7.93
N VAL A 240 21.90 7.99 8.26
CA VAL A 240 20.89 7.28 7.48
C VAL A 240 19.58 7.30 8.26
N TYR A 241 18.54 7.89 7.70
CA TYR A 241 17.21 7.98 8.29
C TYR A 241 16.30 6.97 7.59
N PHE A 242 15.54 6.19 8.34
CA PHE A 242 14.69 5.16 7.75
C PHE A 242 13.43 4.93 8.58
N THR A 243 12.42 4.36 7.93
CA THR A 243 11.12 4.08 8.53
C THR A 243 10.96 2.59 8.81
N GLU A 244 10.32 2.28 9.93
CA GLU A 244 9.75 0.97 10.21
C GLU A 244 8.24 1.11 10.31
N SER A 245 7.50 0.60 9.33
CA SER A 245 6.04 0.70 9.25
C SER A 245 5.34 0.02 10.43
N SER A 246 5.93 -1.04 10.98
CA SER A 246 5.40 -1.76 12.14
C SER A 246 6.48 -2.59 12.83
N ALA A 247 6.49 -2.59 14.16
CA ALA A 247 7.28 -3.51 14.98
C ALA A 247 6.53 -4.82 15.29
N LEU A 248 5.28 -4.96 14.84
CA LEU A 248 4.41 -6.11 15.11
C LEU A 248 4.15 -6.95 13.85
N TYR A 249 3.78 -6.29 12.76
CA TYR A 249 3.34 -6.95 11.52
C TYR A 249 4.43 -6.91 10.46
N PRO A 250 4.86 -8.06 9.92
CA PRO A 250 5.72 -8.06 8.73
C PRO A 250 4.92 -7.60 7.51
N ARG A 251 5.62 -7.18 6.45
CA ARG A 251 5.04 -6.71 5.19
C ARG A 251 3.93 -7.61 4.62
N ARG A 252 4.10 -8.93 4.61
CA ARG A 252 3.05 -9.87 4.15
C ARG A 252 1.70 -9.73 4.88
N ASN A 253 1.70 -9.10 6.06
CA ASN A 253 0.53 -8.78 6.87
C ASN A 253 0.24 -7.28 6.93
N PHE A 254 0.63 -6.50 5.92
CA PHE A 254 0.38 -5.06 5.89
C PHE A 254 -1.12 -4.70 6.00
N LEU A 255 -2.03 -5.54 5.50
CA LEU A 255 -3.47 -5.30 5.67
C LEU A 255 -3.89 -5.46 7.13
N GLN A 256 -3.31 -6.40 7.88
CA GLN A 256 -3.55 -6.52 9.32
C GLN A 256 -2.99 -5.33 10.10
N LEU A 257 -1.84 -4.77 9.69
CA LEU A 257 -1.34 -3.49 10.19
C LEU A 257 -2.38 -2.38 9.97
N VAL A 258 -2.87 -2.21 8.75
CA VAL A 258 -3.89 -1.17 8.41
C VAL A 258 -5.18 -1.38 9.20
N PHE A 259 -5.66 -2.62 9.28
CA PHE A 259 -6.92 -2.98 9.93
C PHE A 259 -6.85 -2.92 11.46
N SER A 260 -5.69 -3.16 12.06
CA SER A 260 -5.50 -2.96 13.50
C SER A 260 -5.38 -1.47 13.82
N GLY A 261 -5.00 -0.64 12.84
CA GLY A 261 -4.60 0.74 13.13
C GLY A 261 -3.33 0.76 13.97
N ASP A 262 -2.44 -0.21 13.73
CA ASP A 262 -1.16 -0.33 14.42
C ASP A 262 -0.44 1.02 14.45
N ASP A 263 0.07 1.36 15.64
CA ASP A 263 0.81 2.58 15.92
C ASP A 263 2.26 2.26 16.28
N SER A 264 2.72 1.00 16.20
CA SER A 264 4.07 0.63 16.63
C SER A 264 5.18 1.14 15.72
N GLY A 265 4.85 1.85 14.64
CA GLY A 265 5.80 2.36 13.66
C GLY A 265 6.74 3.42 14.22
N ARG A 266 7.95 3.47 13.65
CA ARG A 266 9.08 4.30 14.10
C ARG A 266 9.77 4.99 12.94
N VAL A 267 10.39 6.14 13.22
CA VAL A 267 11.45 6.73 12.39
C VAL A 267 12.76 6.60 13.15
N LEU A 268 13.77 6.04 12.49
CA LEU A 268 15.06 5.74 13.07
C LEU A 268 16.18 6.48 12.33
N LYS A 269 17.27 6.71 13.05
CA LYS A 269 18.52 7.28 12.55
C LYS A 269 19.64 6.30 12.86
N TYR A 270 20.42 5.94 11.86
CA TYR A 270 21.67 5.20 12.00
C TYR A 270 22.86 6.11 11.68
N ASN A 271 23.84 6.17 12.59
CA ASN A 271 25.05 6.95 12.38
C ASN A 271 26.18 6.03 11.90
N LEU A 272 26.76 6.30 10.72
CA LEU A 272 27.80 5.44 10.14
C LEU A 272 29.10 5.42 10.94
N ALA A 273 29.43 6.51 11.64
CA ALA A 273 30.68 6.64 12.38
C ALA A 273 30.61 5.92 13.73
N THR A 274 29.53 6.09 14.48
CA THR A 274 29.34 5.46 15.81
C THR A 274 28.71 4.07 15.71
N LYS A 275 28.06 3.75 14.58
CA LYS A 275 27.23 2.55 14.38
C LYS A 275 26.05 2.45 15.33
N GLU A 276 25.60 3.58 15.87
CA GLU A 276 24.46 3.64 16.78
C GLU A 276 23.16 3.89 16.00
N THR A 277 22.10 3.19 16.41
CA THR A 277 20.74 3.40 15.94
C THR A 277 19.91 4.10 17.02
N THR A 278 19.35 5.25 16.68
CA THR A 278 18.49 6.05 17.57
C THR A 278 17.07 6.12 17.00
N VAL A 279 16.05 5.92 17.83
CA VAL A 279 14.66 6.16 17.44
C VAL A 279 14.34 7.64 17.63
N LEU A 280 14.01 8.34 16.53
CA LEU A 280 13.70 9.77 16.55
C LEU A 280 12.22 10.06 16.81
N VAL A 281 11.34 9.24 16.24
CA VAL A 281 9.89 9.38 16.36
C VAL A 281 9.27 8.00 16.60
N ARG A 282 8.27 7.94 17.47
CA ARG A 282 7.56 6.72 17.88
C ARG A 282 6.06 6.86 17.68
N ASN A 283 5.36 5.75 17.85
CA ASN A 283 3.92 5.68 17.93
C ASN A 283 3.25 6.18 16.64
N ILE A 284 3.86 5.88 15.49
CA ILE A 284 3.44 6.35 14.18
C ILE A 284 2.57 5.28 13.53
N GLN A 285 1.40 5.68 13.03
CA GLN A 285 0.49 4.77 12.34
C GLN A 285 0.90 4.61 10.87
N PHE A 286 1.66 3.54 10.61
CA PHE A 286 2.22 3.17 9.30
C PHE A 286 3.14 4.26 8.71
N PRO A 287 4.30 4.56 9.34
CA PRO A 287 5.31 5.37 8.67
C PRO A 287 5.76 4.66 7.38
N ASN A 288 5.86 5.39 6.29
CA ASN A 288 6.14 4.81 4.97
C ASN A 288 7.32 5.53 4.32
N GLY A 289 7.10 6.32 3.27
CA GLY A 289 8.15 7.16 2.69
C GLY A 289 8.82 8.11 3.66
N ILE A 290 10.11 8.37 3.43
CA ILE A 290 10.91 9.40 4.10
C ILE A 290 11.80 10.11 3.08
N SER A 291 11.92 11.44 3.19
CA SER A 291 12.87 12.20 2.39
C SER A 291 13.37 13.45 3.09
N LEU A 292 14.67 13.69 3.01
CA LEU A 292 15.32 14.90 3.50
C LEU A 292 14.89 16.12 2.69
N SER A 293 14.83 17.28 3.35
CA SER A 293 14.73 18.55 2.65
C SER A 293 15.99 18.80 1.82
N LYS A 294 15.85 19.62 0.78
CA LYS A 294 16.96 19.97 -0.12
C LYS A 294 18.20 20.51 0.60
N ASP A 295 18.01 21.24 1.70
CA ASP A 295 19.07 21.82 2.53
C ASP A 295 19.47 20.94 3.74
N GLY A 296 18.80 19.81 3.96
CA GLY A 296 19.03 18.90 5.09
C GLY A 296 18.67 19.48 6.46
N SER A 297 17.85 20.55 6.53
CA SER A 297 17.40 21.13 7.80
C SER A 297 16.27 20.35 8.47
N PHE A 298 15.53 19.54 7.70
CA PHE A 298 14.47 18.65 8.17
C PHE A 298 14.34 17.43 7.25
N PHE A 299 13.54 16.44 7.66
CA PHE A 299 12.99 15.45 6.74
C PHE A 299 11.47 15.43 6.82
N VAL A 300 10.84 14.94 5.75
CA VAL A 300 9.41 14.66 5.67
C VAL A 300 9.22 13.16 5.66
N PHE A 301 8.21 12.67 6.37
CA PHE A 301 7.80 11.27 6.28
C PHE A 301 6.29 11.13 6.22
N CYS A 302 5.86 10.02 5.64
CA CYS A 302 4.47 9.67 5.41
C CYS A 302 3.86 9.01 6.64
N GLU A 303 2.67 9.43 7.09
CA GLU A 303 1.83 8.66 8.02
C GLU A 303 0.72 7.97 7.22
N GLY A 304 1.00 6.75 6.76
CA GLY A 304 0.26 6.05 5.71
C GLY A 304 -1.22 5.87 6.03
N VAL A 305 -1.58 5.35 7.20
CA VAL A 305 -2.99 5.09 7.57
C VAL A 305 -3.71 6.38 7.98
N VAL A 306 -2.96 7.36 8.50
CA VAL A 306 -3.52 8.66 8.88
C VAL A 306 -3.84 9.50 7.65
N GLY A 307 -3.02 9.40 6.60
CA GLY A 307 -3.10 10.15 5.36
C GLY A 307 -2.55 11.59 5.47
N ARG A 308 -1.37 11.74 6.08
CA ARG A 308 -0.70 13.04 6.22
C ARG A 308 0.81 12.92 6.05
N LEU A 309 1.45 14.05 5.74
CA LEU A 309 2.89 14.22 5.82
C LEU A 309 3.27 14.88 7.14
N ARG A 310 4.34 14.39 7.76
CA ARG A 310 4.94 15.02 8.94
C ARG A 310 6.35 15.50 8.63
N LYS A 311 6.66 16.71 9.10
CA LYS A 311 7.98 17.34 9.05
C LYS A 311 8.69 17.13 10.38
N TYR A 312 9.93 16.67 10.37
CA TYR A 312 10.78 16.55 11.55
C TYR A 312 12.04 17.41 11.40
N TRP A 313 12.27 18.31 12.33
CA TRP A 313 13.39 19.26 12.27
C TRP A 313 14.69 18.61 12.75
N LEU A 314 15.71 18.63 11.89
CA LEU A 314 17.06 18.15 12.19
C LEU A 314 17.96 19.27 12.73
N LYS A 315 17.72 20.51 12.27
CA LYS A 315 18.55 21.69 12.56
C LYS A 315 17.67 22.88 12.97
N GLY A 316 18.30 23.89 13.58
CA GLY A 316 17.64 25.12 14.03
C GLY A 316 16.94 25.00 15.39
N GLU A 317 16.22 26.05 15.79
CA GLU A 317 15.58 26.15 17.12
C GLU A 317 14.52 25.07 17.38
N LYS A 318 13.92 24.52 16.32
CA LYS A 318 12.92 23.44 16.38
C LYS A 318 13.55 22.04 16.33
N ALA A 319 14.88 21.91 16.26
CA ALA A 319 15.53 20.59 16.12
C ALA A 319 15.05 19.59 17.18
N GLY A 320 14.76 18.36 16.76
CA GLY A 320 14.22 17.31 17.62
C GLY A 320 12.69 17.30 17.74
N THR A 321 11.99 18.26 17.12
CA THR A 321 10.52 18.35 17.12
C THR A 321 9.93 18.01 15.75
N SER A 322 8.62 17.77 15.72
CA SER A 322 7.89 17.47 14.49
C SER A 322 6.56 18.23 14.41
N GLU A 323 6.13 18.57 13.20
CA GLU A 323 4.83 19.20 12.92
C GLU A 323 4.17 18.60 11.67
N ILE A 324 2.84 18.73 11.57
CA ILE A 324 2.12 18.30 10.37
C ILE A 324 2.53 19.23 9.23
N LEU A 325 3.01 18.66 8.12
CA LEU A 325 3.31 19.42 6.92
C LEU A 325 2.06 19.60 6.06
N ALA A 326 1.35 18.49 5.79
CA ALA A 326 0.19 18.50 4.92
C ALA A 326 -0.79 17.37 5.26
N ILE A 327 -2.08 17.66 5.19
CA ILE A 327 -3.15 16.66 5.14
C ILE A 327 -3.33 16.26 3.67
N LEU A 328 -3.42 14.96 3.41
CA LEU A 328 -3.48 14.42 2.05
C LEU A 328 -4.90 13.97 1.68
N PRO A 329 -5.32 14.05 0.41
CA PRO A 329 -6.59 13.50 -0.07
C PRO A 329 -6.61 11.96 -0.09
N GLY A 330 -5.48 11.31 0.19
CA GLY A 330 -5.29 9.86 0.16
C GLY A 330 -4.31 9.36 1.21
N TYR A 331 -3.94 8.09 1.08
CA TYR A 331 -3.00 7.39 1.93
C TYR A 331 -1.63 7.35 1.24
N PRO A 332 -0.60 8.04 1.79
CA PRO A 332 0.70 8.13 1.15
C PRO A 332 1.50 6.84 1.27
N ASP A 333 2.23 6.52 0.21
CA ASP A 333 3.24 5.47 0.16
C ASP A 333 4.62 6.16 0.31
N ASN A 334 5.41 6.32 -0.76
CA ASN A 334 6.68 7.05 -0.71
C ASN A 334 6.57 8.57 -0.98
N VAL A 335 7.57 9.33 -0.50
CA VAL A 335 7.72 10.79 -0.68
C VAL A 335 9.15 11.14 -1.07
N ARG A 336 9.35 11.89 -2.16
CA ARG A 336 10.67 12.27 -2.70
C ARG A 336 10.79 13.77 -2.91
N VAL A 337 11.88 14.36 -2.41
CA VAL A 337 12.25 15.75 -2.73
C VAL A 337 12.76 15.84 -4.17
N ASN A 338 12.35 16.88 -4.91
CA ASN A 338 12.86 17.17 -6.25
C ASN A 338 13.95 18.25 -6.23
N GLU A 339 14.46 18.63 -7.41
CA GLU A 339 15.50 19.64 -7.54
C GLU A 339 15.06 21.05 -7.11
N ASP A 340 13.76 21.37 -7.15
CA ASP A 340 13.22 22.65 -6.68
C ASP A 340 13.09 22.70 -5.15
N GLY A 341 13.12 21.54 -4.48
CA GLY A 341 12.87 21.39 -3.05
C GLY A 341 11.42 21.01 -2.71
N ASP A 342 10.57 20.85 -3.73
CA ASP A 342 9.21 20.34 -3.57
C ASP A 342 9.24 18.83 -3.29
N PHE A 343 8.18 18.32 -2.68
CA PHE A 343 8.00 16.91 -2.36
C PHE A 343 6.94 16.29 -3.25
N TRP A 344 7.35 15.34 -4.10
CA TRP A 344 6.42 14.44 -4.77
C TRP A 344 6.02 13.31 -3.82
N VAL A 345 4.73 13.01 -3.76
CA VAL A 345 4.14 11.99 -2.89
C VAL A 345 3.33 11.03 -3.75
N ALA A 346 3.64 9.75 -3.66
CA ALA A 346 2.80 8.70 -4.21
C ALA A 346 1.65 8.38 -3.26
N LEU A 347 0.43 8.29 -3.78
CA LEU A 347 -0.72 7.82 -2.99
C LEU A 347 -1.07 6.39 -3.40
N HIS A 348 -1.13 5.51 -2.40
CA HIS A 348 -1.65 4.15 -2.57
C HIS A 348 -3.10 4.16 -3.03
N SER A 349 -3.91 5.05 -2.44
CA SER A 349 -5.29 5.31 -2.85
C SER A 349 -5.79 6.64 -2.31
N ARG A 350 -6.89 7.15 -2.87
CA ARG A 350 -7.70 8.19 -2.24
C ARG A 350 -8.36 7.71 -0.95
N ARG A 351 -8.77 8.66 -0.11
CA ARG A 351 -9.64 8.42 1.04
C ARG A 351 -11.06 8.13 0.59
N TYR A 352 -11.67 7.13 1.22
CA TYR A 352 -13.08 6.83 1.08
C TYR A 352 -13.74 6.77 2.45
N MET A 353 -15.03 7.11 2.50
CA MET A 353 -15.80 7.16 3.75
C MET A 353 -15.76 5.84 4.51
N TYR A 354 -15.75 4.70 3.80
CA TYR A 354 -15.60 3.38 4.42
C TYR A 354 -14.30 3.29 5.24
N ALA A 355 -13.16 3.64 4.64
CA ALA A 355 -11.87 3.61 5.29
C ALA A 355 -11.79 4.59 6.46
N TYR A 356 -12.35 5.79 6.28
CA TYR A 356 -12.44 6.81 7.33
C TYR A 356 -13.21 6.35 8.56
N TYR A 357 -14.44 5.85 8.36
CA TYR A 357 -15.27 5.35 9.47
C TYR A 357 -14.65 4.15 10.17
N ASN A 358 -14.05 3.22 9.43
CA ASN A 358 -13.31 2.11 10.02
C ASN A 358 -12.11 2.59 10.85
N GLY A 359 -11.44 3.68 10.45
CA GLY A 359 -10.33 4.28 11.20
C GLY A 359 -10.77 4.89 12.53
N ILE A 360 -11.85 5.69 12.52
CA ILE A 360 -12.29 6.43 13.72
C ILE A 360 -13.14 5.59 14.69
N TYR A 361 -13.76 4.50 14.22
CA TYR A 361 -14.61 3.60 15.03
C TYR A 361 -14.02 2.18 15.14
N PRO A 362 -12.95 1.98 15.93
CA PRO A 362 -12.21 0.72 15.97
C PRO A 362 -13.06 -0.47 16.42
N LYS A 363 -14.00 -0.29 17.37
CA LYS A 363 -14.91 -1.37 17.82
C LYS A 363 -15.79 -1.87 16.67
N MET A 364 -16.34 -0.95 15.88
CA MET A 364 -17.14 -1.29 14.71
C MET A 364 -16.29 -1.99 13.65
N ARG A 365 -15.08 -1.46 13.37
CA ARG A 365 -14.10 -2.12 12.50
C ARG A 365 -13.81 -3.55 12.95
N LYS A 366 -13.57 -3.81 14.24
CA LYS A 366 -13.33 -5.18 14.76
C LYS A 366 -14.52 -6.11 14.54
N ILE A 367 -15.76 -5.63 14.68
CA ILE A 367 -16.97 -6.42 14.38
C ILE A 367 -17.01 -6.75 12.88
N ILE A 368 -16.82 -5.75 12.02
CA ILE A 368 -16.84 -5.91 10.56
C ILE A 368 -15.77 -6.92 10.11
N LEU A 369 -14.55 -6.84 10.66
CA LEU A 369 -13.45 -7.74 10.33
C LEU A 369 -13.63 -9.17 10.83
N LYS A 370 -14.46 -9.40 11.86
CA LYS A 370 -14.79 -10.76 12.33
C LYS A 370 -15.77 -11.50 11.42
N LEU A 371 -16.47 -10.80 10.54
CA LEU A 371 -17.37 -11.43 9.59
C LEU A 371 -16.57 -12.27 8.58
N PRO A 372 -17.14 -13.38 8.06
CA PRO A 372 -16.51 -14.27 7.09
C PRO A 372 -16.51 -13.65 5.67
N ILE A 373 -15.94 -12.45 5.56
CA ILE A 373 -15.80 -11.67 4.34
C ILE A 373 -14.32 -11.68 3.94
N PRO A 374 -13.96 -12.20 2.76
CA PRO A 374 -12.57 -12.29 2.33
C PRO A 374 -11.82 -10.97 2.39
N ILE A 375 -10.56 -11.02 2.82
CA ILE A 375 -9.65 -9.87 2.93
C ILE A 375 -9.60 -9.00 1.66
N LYS A 376 -9.73 -9.61 0.48
CA LYS A 376 -9.75 -8.90 -0.81
C LYS A 376 -10.93 -7.94 -0.94
N ILE A 377 -12.09 -8.29 -0.39
CA ILE A 377 -13.28 -7.43 -0.40
C ILE A 377 -13.07 -6.25 0.55
N HIS A 378 -12.56 -6.50 1.76
CA HIS A 378 -12.20 -5.41 2.68
C HIS A 378 -11.19 -4.45 2.08
N TYR A 379 -10.15 -4.98 1.42
CA TYR A 379 -9.17 -4.17 0.70
C TYR A 379 -9.84 -3.33 -0.40
N LEU A 380 -10.70 -3.94 -1.21
CA LEU A 380 -11.40 -3.24 -2.29
C LEU A 380 -12.29 -2.10 -1.76
N LEU A 381 -13.03 -2.34 -0.67
CA LEU A 381 -13.84 -1.31 0.00
C LEU A 381 -12.97 -0.18 0.60
N GLN A 382 -11.81 -0.53 1.16
CA GLN A 382 -10.86 0.42 1.73
C GLN A 382 -10.35 1.41 0.68
N ILE A 383 -10.06 0.93 -0.54
CA ILE A 383 -9.55 1.75 -1.65
C ILE A 383 -10.67 2.30 -2.57
N GLY A 384 -11.93 2.08 -2.22
CA GLY A 384 -13.08 2.63 -2.94
C GLY A 384 -13.47 1.93 -4.25
N GLY A 385 -13.25 0.62 -4.34
CA GLY A 385 -13.81 -0.21 -5.40
C GLY A 385 -12.87 -0.52 -6.56
N ARG A 386 -11.75 0.22 -6.69
CA ARG A 386 -10.77 0.04 -7.78
C ARG A 386 -9.44 0.70 -7.43
N GLN A 387 -8.41 0.31 -8.16
CA GLN A 387 -7.11 0.96 -8.13
C GLN A 387 -7.20 2.35 -8.77
N HIS A 388 -6.59 3.34 -8.13
CA HIS A 388 -6.64 4.76 -8.48
C HIS A 388 -5.24 5.32 -8.21
N ALA A 389 -4.43 5.48 -9.26
CA ALA A 389 -3.11 6.08 -9.14
C ALA A 389 -3.24 7.59 -8.92
N ALA A 390 -2.54 8.11 -7.92
CA ALA A 390 -2.42 9.55 -7.71
C ALA A 390 -1.00 9.88 -7.24
N VAL A 391 -0.42 10.93 -7.80
CA VAL A 391 0.82 11.55 -7.33
C VAL A 391 0.59 13.03 -7.11
N ILE A 392 1.15 13.57 -6.02
CA ILE A 392 0.91 14.95 -5.61
C ILE A 392 2.23 15.64 -5.32
N ARG A 393 2.41 16.85 -5.82
CA ARG A 393 3.54 17.73 -5.48
C ARG A 393 3.14 18.71 -4.39
N TYR A 394 3.91 18.73 -3.31
CA TYR A 394 3.77 19.68 -2.20
C TYR A 394 4.99 20.59 -2.09
N SER A 395 4.79 21.86 -1.75
CA SER A 395 5.90 22.77 -1.44
C SER A 395 6.56 22.42 -0.09
N PRO A 396 7.76 22.96 0.22
CA PRO A 396 8.40 22.80 1.54
C PRO A 396 7.57 23.31 2.74
N GLU A 397 6.58 24.17 2.47
CA GLU A 397 5.61 24.71 3.43
C GLU A 397 4.30 23.91 3.49
N GLY A 398 4.19 22.83 2.72
CA GLY A 398 3.02 21.94 2.74
C GLY A 398 1.86 22.38 1.85
N LYS A 399 2.07 23.30 0.90
CA LYS A 399 1.04 23.69 -0.06
C LYS A 399 0.93 22.67 -1.19
N LEU A 400 -0.28 22.23 -1.52
CA LEU A 400 -0.52 21.40 -2.70
C LEU A 400 -0.27 22.24 -3.96
N LEU A 401 0.70 21.84 -4.77
CA LEU A 401 1.11 22.54 -6.00
C LEU A 401 0.53 21.88 -7.26
N GLN A 402 0.47 20.55 -7.27
CA GLN A 402 -0.01 19.78 -8.42
C GLN A 402 -0.53 18.43 -7.98
N ILE A 403 -1.62 17.97 -8.59
CA ILE A 403 -2.13 16.61 -8.47
C ILE A 403 -2.24 16.01 -9.88
N LEU A 404 -1.75 14.78 -10.03
CA LEU A 404 -1.87 14.00 -11.27
C LEU A 404 -2.51 12.67 -10.90
N GLU A 405 -3.57 12.28 -11.61
CA GLU A 405 -4.31 11.05 -11.32
C GLU A 405 -4.56 10.21 -12.56
N ASP A 406 -4.78 8.92 -12.35
CA ASP A 406 -5.53 8.04 -13.25
C ASP A 406 -6.62 7.38 -12.40
N SER A 407 -7.72 8.11 -12.22
CA SER A 407 -8.84 7.73 -11.35
C SER A 407 -9.61 6.50 -11.84
N GLU A 408 -9.43 6.14 -13.11
CA GLU A 408 -10.02 4.97 -13.74
C GLU A 408 -9.07 3.77 -13.73
N GLY A 409 -7.78 3.97 -13.45
CA GLY A 409 -6.74 2.96 -13.50
C GLY A 409 -6.57 2.36 -14.90
N LYS A 410 -6.74 3.17 -15.95
CA LYS A 410 -6.67 2.70 -17.35
C LYS A 410 -5.24 2.39 -17.78
N VAL A 411 -4.29 3.24 -17.41
CA VAL A 411 -2.88 3.17 -17.79
C VAL A 411 -2.04 2.94 -16.54
N VAL A 412 -2.08 3.88 -15.60
CA VAL A 412 -1.36 3.78 -14.33
C VAL A 412 -2.36 3.36 -13.27
N LYS A 413 -2.31 2.09 -12.87
CA LYS A 413 -3.30 1.53 -11.93
C LYS A 413 -3.02 1.91 -10.49
N ALA A 414 -1.77 1.80 -10.07
CA ALA A 414 -1.33 2.11 -8.72
C ALA A 414 0.09 2.70 -8.78
N VAL A 415 0.43 3.50 -7.76
CA VAL A 415 1.75 4.11 -7.60
C VAL A 415 2.15 3.98 -6.13
N SER A 416 3.39 3.52 -5.90
CA SER A 416 4.03 3.48 -4.58
C SER A 416 5.18 4.47 -4.47
N GLU A 417 5.74 4.88 -5.60
CA GLU A 417 6.88 5.79 -5.67
C GLU A 417 6.75 6.72 -6.85
N VAL A 418 7.26 7.94 -6.69
CA VAL A 418 7.43 8.90 -7.77
C VAL A 418 8.76 9.62 -7.59
N GLU A 419 9.67 9.43 -8.54
CA GLU A 419 10.98 10.10 -8.59
C GLU A 419 11.01 11.03 -9.81
N GLU A 420 11.33 12.32 -9.58
CA GLU A 420 11.50 13.28 -10.67
C GLU A 420 12.94 13.26 -11.20
N LYS A 421 13.10 13.01 -12.50
CA LYS A 421 14.40 13.03 -13.17
C LYS A 421 14.28 13.51 -14.61
N ASP A 422 15.09 14.49 -14.99
CA ASP A 422 15.21 15.03 -16.36
C ASP A 422 13.86 15.46 -16.98
N GLY A 423 13.00 16.11 -16.18
CA GLY A 423 11.67 16.56 -16.60
C GLY A 423 10.63 15.44 -16.75
N LYS A 424 10.89 14.27 -16.15
CA LYS A 424 10.00 13.13 -16.15
C LYS A 424 9.74 12.64 -14.73
N LEU A 425 8.52 12.17 -14.49
CA LEU A 425 8.17 11.43 -13.28
C LEU A 425 8.28 9.93 -13.57
N TRP A 426 9.15 9.26 -12.85
CA TRP A 426 9.31 7.81 -12.87
C TRP A 426 8.53 7.20 -11.72
N MET A 427 7.51 6.41 -12.04
CA MET A 427 6.55 5.89 -11.08
C MET A 427 6.66 4.38 -10.94
N GLY A 428 7.01 3.95 -9.73
CA GLY A 428 7.04 2.56 -9.32
C GLY A 428 5.75 2.16 -8.61
N SER A 429 5.49 0.86 -8.48
CA SER A 429 4.42 0.34 -7.62
C SER A 429 4.75 -1.05 -7.11
N VAL A 430 4.46 -1.29 -5.83
CA VAL A 430 4.51 -2.63 -5.24
C VAL A 430 3.57 -3.63 -5.93
N LEU A 431 2.52 -3.14 -6.60
CA LEU A 431 1.46 -3.94 -7.22
C LEU A 431 1.61 -4.14 -8.73
N MET A 432 2.50 -3.40 -9.39
CA MET A 432 2.57 -3.39 -10.86
C MET A 432 3.84 -4.09 -11.37
N PRO A 433 3.76 -4.79 -12.52
CA PRO A 433 4.92 -5.41 -13.15
C PRO A 433 5.57 -4.48 -14.18
N PHE A 434 5.66 -3.18 -13.90
CA PHE A 434 6.18 -2.17 -14.83
C PHE A 434 6.59 -0.88 -14.08
N VAL A 435 7.26 0.02 -14.79
CA VAL A 435 7.48 1.42 -14.37
C VAL A 435 6.70 2.33 -15.31
N ALA A 436 5.90 3.24 -14.77
CA ALA A 436 5.21 4.25 -15.57
C ALA A 436 6.04 5.53 -15.64
N VAL A 437 6.10 6.17 -16.81
CA VAL A 437 6.87 7.41 -17.01
C VAL A 437 5.97 8.49 -17.56
N TYR A 438 5.86 9.60 -16.82
CA TYR A 438 5.08 10.77 -17.23
C TYR A 438 6.01 11.92 -17.58
N ASN A 439 5.82 12.55 -18.75
CA ASN A 439 6.59 13.74 -19.14
C ASN A 439 5.93 14.98 -18.55
N LEU A 440 6.68 15.80 -17.80
CA LEU A 440 6.17 17.03 -17.19
C LEU A 440 6.01 18.19 -18.19
N LYS A 441 6.61 18.08 -19.39
CA LYS A 441 6.64 19.12 -20.43
C LYS A 441 5.66 18.86 -21.57
#